data_AF-A0A846D0B0-F1
#
_entry.id   AF-A0A846D0B0-F1
#
_cell.length_a   1.000
_cell.length_b   1.000
_cell.length_c   1.000
_cell.angle_alpha   90.00
_cell.angle_beta   90.00
_cell.angle_gamma   90.00
#
_symmetry.space_group_name_H-M   'P 1'
#
loop_
_entity.id
_entity.type
_entity.pdbx_description
1 polymer ?
#
loop_
_entity_poly.entity_id
_entity_poly.type
_entity_poly.pdbx_seq_one_letter_code
_entity_poly.pdbx_strand_id
1 'polypeptide(L)'
;FLVGLANGLAPCYADDHIIGHHTWNYLLSWRDFVSNRPKPTPRPSGRVWLKDANILIDRRRGTELYLALNKGGVFKIFRDNQLIASDTHFSLLVKERGKFKNAVGHLIDDYQVKVSEDEILIEGNLGWAKQKQMTPMNLLILRGVMLTVGRFFPNLIRKLLQKLLITGKKDAPFCFRRYFYWQGERWLVIDELQAKSWKSVQSVGIGGDQTSIYVVMSRTFQAGQLQPWVDLSDEVQTLDDYEWLKFEQRF
;
A
#
# COMPACT_ATOMS: atom_id res chain seq x y z
N PHE A 1 15.04 -17.10 7.64
CA PHE A 1 14.11 -18.22 7.39
C PHE A 1 14.05 -19.17 8.58
N LEU A 2 15.06 -19.99 8.85
CA LEU A 2 15.03 -20.99 9.95
C LEU A 2 14.73 -20.39 11.34
N VAL A 3 15.33 -19.25 11.68
CA VAL A 3 15.02 -18.51 12.93
C VAL A 3 13.55 -18.08 12.99
N GLY A 4 13.00 -17.59 11.88
CA GLY A 4 11.58 -17.23 11.80
C GLY A 4 10.68 -18.45 11.94
N LEU A 5 11.03 -19.56 11.29
CA LEU A 5 10.28 -20.81 11.38
C LEU A 5 10.33 -21.40 12.80
N ALA A 6 11.48 -21.35 13.47
CA ALA A 6 11.63 -21.74 14.88
C ALA A 6 10.79 -20.86 15.82
N ASN A 7 10.58 -19.59 15.46
CA ASN A 7 9.74 -18.65 16.19
C ASN A 7 8.25 -18.70 15.77
N GLY A 8 7.83 -19.68 14.97
CA GLY A 8 6.45 -19.79 14.51
C GLY A 8 6.03 -18.70 13.50
N LEU A 9 6.98 -17.97 12.93
CA LEU A 9 6.76 -16.91 11.94
C LEU A 9 6.76 -17.45 10.50
N ALA A 10 6.39 -18.72 10.33
CA ALA A 10 6.21 -19.28 8.99
C ALA A 10 4.96 -18.66 8.36
N PRO A 11 5.01 -18.16 7.12
CA PRO A 11 3.81 -17.78 6.40
C PRO A 11 2.86 -18.98 6.29
N CYS A 12 1.57 -18.74 6.57
CA CYS A 12 0.54 -19.76 6.41
C CYS A 12 0.28 -19.99 4.92
N TYR A 13 0.50 -21.21 4.44
CA TYR A 13 0.24 -21.62 3.05
C TYR A 13 -1.02 -22.48 2.90
N ALA A 14 -1.83 -22.61 3.95
CA ALA A 14 -3.03 -23.46 3.93
C ALA A 14 -4.03 -23.04 2.83
N ASP A 15 -4.08 -21.74 2.51
CA ASP A 15 -4.88 -21.16 1.43
C ASP A 15 -4.06 -20.80 0.17
N ASP A 16 -2.78 -21.22 0.11
CA ASP A 16 -1.91 -20.88 -1.00
C ASP A 16 -2.10 -21.83 -2.20
N HIS A 17 -3.12 -21.53 -3.01
CA HIS A 17 -3.35 -22.18 -4.29
C HIS A 17 -2.19 -22.00 -5.30
N ILE A 18 -1.18 -21.18 -4.99
CA ILE A 18 -0.02 -20.92 -5.85
C ILE A 18 1.27 -21.60 -5.38
N ILE A 19 1.26 -22.38 -4.29
CA ILE A 19 2.47 -23.04 -3.75
C ILE A 19 3.20 -23.88 -4.81
N GLY A 20 2.45 -24.47 -5.77
CA GLY A 20 3.00 -25.18 -6.91
C GLY A 20 3.97 -24.36 -7.76
N HIS A 21 3.79 -23.04 -7.86
CA HIS A 21 4.71 -22.12 -8.54
C HIS A 21 6.02 -21.90 -7.77
N HIS A 22 6.04 -22.16 -6.46
CA HIS A 22 7.21 -21.99 -5.59
C HIS A 22 7.92 -23.31 -5.25
N THR A 23 7.27 -24.46 -5.49
CA THR A 23 7.82 -25.79 -5.18
C THR A 23 9.24 -25.97 -5.68
N TRP A 24 9.53 -25.60 -6.93
CA TRP A 24 10.87 -25.74 -7.49
C TRP A 24 11.90 -24.86 -6.78
N ASN A 25 11.56 -23.61 -6.48
CA ASN A 25 12.44 -22.70 -5.74
C ASN A 25 12.69 -23.20 -4.31
N TYR A 26 11.69 -23.77 -3.64
CA TYR A 26 11.88 -24.38 -2.33
C TYR A 26 12.76 -25.61 -2.37
N LEU A 27 12.54 -26.51 -3.33
CA LEU A 27 13.38 -27.69 -3.53
C LEU A 27 14.83 -27.32 -3.88
N LEU A 28 15.06 -26.18 -4.53
CA LEU A 28 16.41 -25.71 -4.87
C LEU A 28 17.03 -24.78 -3.81
N SER A 29 16.30 -24.42 -2.76
CA SER A 29 16.79 -23.47 -1.74
C SER A 29 18.06 -23.94 -1.02
N TRP A 30 18.35 -25.25 -0.99
CA TRP A 30 19.59 -25.80 -0.46
C TRP A 30 20.83 -25.34 -1.25
N ARG A 31 20.68 -25.02 -2.55
CA ARG A 31 21.79 -24.54 -3.39
C ARG A 31 22.28 -23.17 -2.98
N ASP A 32 21.38 -22.35 -2.46
CA ASP A 32 21.66 -20.99 -1.97
C ASP A 32 21.92 -20.96 -0.45
N PHE A 33 22.10 -22.15 0.17
CA PHE A 33 22.39 -22.23 1.59
C PHE A 33 23.80 -21.74 1.89
N VAL A 34 23.87 -20.64 2.63
CA VAL A 34 25.11 -20.12 3.20
C VAL A 34 25.21 -20.59 4.64
N SER A 35 26.17 -21.48 4.93
CA SER A 35 26.41 -22.05 6.27
C SER A 35 26.81 -20.98 7.28
N ASN A 36 27.72 -20.08 6.87
CA ASN A 36 28.17 -18.95 7.69
C ASN A 36 27.54 -17.66 7.17
N ARG A 37 26.31 -17.37 7.62
CA ARG A 37 25.66 -16.11 7.27
C ARG A 37 26.37 -14.94 7.97
N PRO A 38 26.68 -13.84 7.25
CA PRO A 38 27.22 -12.65 7.90
C PRO A 38 26.21 -12.11 8.91
N LYS A 39 26.71 -11.51 9.99
CA LYS A 39 25.85 -10.78 10.92
C LYS A 39 25.15 -9.65 10.17
N PRO A 40 23.86 -9.37 10.46
CA PRO A 40 23.17 -8.23 9.86
C PRO A 40 23.96 -6.94 10.10
N THR A 41 24.19 -6.17 9.05
CA THR A 41 24.80 -4.84 9.18
C THR A 41 23.89 -3.95 10.02
N PRO A 42 24.42 -3.16 10.96
CA PRO A 42 23.64 -2.16 11.67
C PRO A 42 22.93 -1.24 10.67
N ARG A 43 21.65 -0.96 10.92
CA ARG A 43 20.89 -0.03 10.09
C ARG A 43 21.35 1.39 10.39
N PRO A 44 21.71 2.20 9.37
CA PRO A 44 22.12 3.57 9.60
C PRO A 44 20.96 4.39 10.16
N SER A 45 21.27 5.26 11.11
CA SER A 45 20.35 6.30 11.59
C SER A 45 20.23 7.43 10.56
N GLY A 46 19.20 8.26 10.72
CA GLY A 46 18.88 9.36 9.83
C GLY A 46 17.91 8.95 8.73
N ARG A 47 17.85 9.79 7.68
CA ARG A 47 16.90 9.66 6.59
C ARG A 47 17.55 9.16 5.32
N VAL A 48 16.91 8.17 4.70
CA VAL A 48 17.32 7.58 3.42
C VAL A 48 16.15 7.67 2.45
N TRP A 49 16.36 8.32 1.32
CA TRP A 49 15.38 8.34 0.23
C TRP A 49 15.82 7.43 -0.91
N LEU A 50 15.10 6.32 -1.08
CA LEU A 50 15.21 5.44 -2.24
C LEU A 50 14.38 6.02 -3.39
N LYS A 51 14.98 6.91 -4.18
CA LYS A 51 14.27 7.70 -5.21
C LYS A 51 13.55 6.82 -6.24
N ASP A 52 14.21 5.79 -6.77
CA ASP A 52 13.61 4.91 -7.80
C ASP A 52 12.42 4.10 -7.27
N ALA A 53 12.47 3.74 -5.98
CA ALA A 53 11.38 3.03 -5.32
C ALA A 53 10.29 3.98 -4.79
N ASN A 54 10.57 5.28 -4.73
CA ASN A 54 9.77 6.29 -4.03
C ASN A 54 9.46 5.90 -2.58
N ILE A 55 10.47 5.38 -1.88
CA ILE A 55 10.38 5.01 -0.46
C ILE A 55 11.30 5.94 0.32
N LEU A 56 10.74 6.57 1.34
CA LEU A 56 11.48 7.31 2.35
C LEU A 56 11.57 6.45 3.62
N ILE A 57 12.77 6.36 4.17
CA ILE A 57 13.03 5.70 5.43
C ILE A 57 13.59 6.74 6.38
N ASP A 58 13.00 6.88 7.55
CA ASP A 58 13.50 7.77 8.59
C ASP A 58 13.73 7.00 9.89
N ARG A 59 14.96 7.04 10.41
CA ARG A 59 15.36 6.34 11.65
C ARG A 59 15.93 7.30 12.65
N ARG A 60 15.20 7.57 13.73
CA ARG A 60 15.60 8.49 14.81
C ARG A 60 15.12 7.95 16.15
N ARG A 61 15.98 8.01 17.17
CA ARG A 61 15.62 7.72 18.59
C ARG A 61 14.80 6.42 18.76
N GLY A 62 15.29 5.31 18.20
CA GLY A 62 14.61 3.99 18.30
C GLY A 62 13.33 3.85 17.49
N THR A 63 12.90 4.89 16.76
CA THR A 63 11.73 4.90 15.89
C THR A 63 12.16 4.81 14.42
N GLU A 64 11.49 3.96 13.65
CA GLU A 64 11.71 3.77 12.22
C GLU A 64 10.40 3.97 11.45
N LEU A 65 10.36 4.98 10.60
CA LEU A 65 9.29 5.24 9.64
C LEU A 65 9.69 4.71 8.27
N TYR A 66 8.82 3.90 7.67
CA TYR A 66 8.89 3.48 6.28
C TYR A 66 7.70 4.08 5.55
N LEU A 67 7.95 4.96 4.58
CA LEU A 67 6.93 5.76 3.92
C LEU A 67 6.99 5.58 2.40
N ALA A 68 5.87 5.17 1.80
CA ALA A 68 5.72 5.03 0.35
C ALA A 68 5.16 6.31 -0.26
N LEU A 69 6.06 7.14 -0.80
CA LEU A 69 5.74 8.46 -1.35
C LEU A 69 4.89 8.38 -2.63
N ASN A 70 5.08 7.33 -3.43
CA ASN A 70 4.27 7.07 -4.62
C ASN A 70 2.92 6.39 -4.34
N LYS A 71 2.53 6.22 -3.07
CA LYS A 71 1.24 5.64 -2.66
C LYS A 71 0.53 6.54 -1.66
N GLY A 72 0.56 7.84 -1.89
CA GLY A 72 -0.10 8.83 -1.02
C GLY A 72 0.42 8.84 0.41
N GLY A 73 1.61 8.30 0.67
CA GLY A 73 2.17 8.27 2.02
C GLY A 73 1.66 7.13 2.89
N VAL A 74 1.33 5.97 2.32
CA VAL A 74 1.20 4.72 3.08
C VAL A 74 2.45 4.48 3.90
N PHE A 75 2.31 4.10 5.17
CA PHE A 75 3.46 3.97 6.05
C PHE A 75 3.38 2.81 7.04
N LYS A 76 4.55 2.50 7.59
CA LYS A 76 4.71 1.69 8.79
C LYS A 76 5.67 2.38 9.75
N ILE A 77 5.32 2.38 11.03
CA ILE A 77 6.16 2.87 12.11
C ILE A 77 6.53 1.71 13.02
N PHE A 78 7.82 1.59 13.28
CA PHE A 78 8.37 0.67 14.25
C PHE A 78 9.01 1.44 15.39
N ARG A 79 8.89 0.94 16.62
CA ARG A 79 9.64 1.41 17.78
C ARG A 79 10.28 0.20 18.44
N ASP A 80 11.59 0.26 18.67
CA ASP A 80 12.36 -0.82 19.28
C ASP A 80 12.12 -2.20 18.60
N ASN A 81 12.10 -2.19 17.27
CA ASN A 81 11.81 -3.34 16.39
C ASN A 81 10.39 -3.92 16.47
N GLN A 82 9.44 -3.25 17.12
CA GLN A 82 8.04 -3.64 17.16
C GLN A 82 7.19 -2.74 16.26
N LEU A 83 6.25 -3.33 15.53
CA LEU A 83 5.29 -2.58 14.71
C LEU A 83 4.32 -1.83 15.63
N ILE A 84 4.33 -0.50 15.56
CA ILE A 84 3.41 0.36 16.32
C ILE A 84 2.21 0.74 15.44
N ALA A 85 2.46 1.07 14.17
CA ALA A 85 1.42 1.52 13.26
C ALA A 85 1.67 1.03 11.83
N SER A 86 0.60 0.67 11.15
CA SER A 86 0.50 0.38 9.73
C SER A 86 -0.70 1.14 9.21
N ASP A 87 -0.53 1.90 8.13
CA ASP A 87 -1.56 2.80 7.62
C ASP A 87 -1.60 2.72 6.10
N THR A 88 -2.74 2.32 5.56
CA THR A 88 -2.98 2.21 4.10
C THR A 88 -3.68 3.42 3.50
N HIS A 89 -3.68 4.56 4.21
CA HIS A 89 -4.33 5.81 3.84
C HIS A 89 -5.85 5.70 3.73
N PHE A 90 -6.51 6.78 3.28
CA PHE A 90 -7.95 6.88 3.19
C PHE A 90 -8.53 5.86 2.21
N SER A 91 -9.66 5.28 2.61
CA SER A 91 -10.54 4.51 1.76
C SER A 91 -11.99 4.91 1.97
N LEU A 92 -12.65 5.21 0.87
CA LEU A 92 -14.03 5.67 0.84
C LEU A 92 -14.88 4.68 0.07
N LEU A 93 -16.04 4.35 0.62
CA LEU A 93 -17.11 3.70 -0.13
C LEU A 93 -18.04 4.79 -0.70
N VAL A 94 -18.12 4.88 -2.02
CA VAL A 94 -18.87 5.93 -2.72
C VAL A 94 -19.98 5.31 -3.57
N LYS A 95 -21.20 5.81 -3.44
CA LYS A 95 -22.36 5.40 -4.22
C LYS A 95 -22.52 6.29 -5.45
N GLU A 96 -22.23 5.75 -6.63
CA GLU A 96 -22.33 6.45 -7.91
C GLU A 96 -23.24 5.65 -8.87
N ARG A 97 -24.32 6.29 -9.37
CA ARG A 97 -25.26 5.69 -10.34
C ARG A 97 -25.77 4.30 -9.92
N GLY A 98 -26.12 4.16 -8.63
CA GLY A 98 -26.65 2.92 -8.06
C GLY A 98 -25.61 1.82 -7.79
N LYS A 99 -24.32 2.09 -7.99
CA LYS A 99 -23.23 1.13 -7.71
C LYS A 99 -22.27 1.70 -6.67
N PHE A 100 -21.70 0.83 -5.85
CA PHE A 100 -20.64 1.19 -4.93
C PHE A 100 -19.28 1.10 -5.63
N LYS A 101 -18.42 2.07 -5.33
CA LYS A 101 -17.03 2.15 -5.80
C LYS A 101 -16.13 2.56 -4.65
N ASN A 102 -14.89 2.08 -4.67
CA ASN A 102 -13.90 2.45 -3.67
C ASN A 102 -12.98 3.53 -4.24
N ALA A 103 -12.89 4.67 -3.56
CA ALA A 103 -11.85 5.66 -3.78
C ALA A 103 -10.79 5.52 -2.69
N VAL A 104 -9.52 5.43 -3.07
CA VAL A 104 -8.44 5.06 -2.14
C VAL A 104 -7.16 5.87 -2.37
N GLY A 105 -6.39 6.10 -1.31
CA GLY A 105 -5.15 6.91 -1.35
C GLY A 105 -3.88 6.14 -1.71
N HIS A 106 -3.88 4.81 -1.59
CA HIS A 106 -2.69 3.97 -1.72
C HIS A 106 -2.39 3.41 -3.11
N LEU A 107 -3.05 3.93 -4.14
CA LEU A 107 -2.73 3.57 -5.52
C LEU A 107 -1.44 4.26 -5.96
N ILE A 108 -0.69 3.58 -6.83
CA ILE A 108 0.58 4.10 -7.36
C ILE A 108 0.29 5.28 -8.27
N ASP A 109 0.89 6.43 -7.96
CA ASP A 109 0.78 7.65 -8.73
C ASP A 109 1.98 8.59 -8.51
N ASP A 110 2.01 9.69 -9.26
CA ASP A 110 2.94 10.80 -9.06
C ASP A 110 2.30 11.87 -8.17
N TYR A 111 2.57 11.80 -6.87
CA TYR A 111 2.04 12.73 -5.87
C TYR A 111 2.98 13.91 -5.67
N GLN A 112 2.44 15.06 -5.26
CA GLN A 112 3.28 16.19 -4.88
C GLN A 112 3.88 15.93 -3.51
N VAL A 113 5.21 15.87 -3.44
CA VAL A 113 5.92 15.55 -2.21
C VAL A 113 6.92 16.66 -1.86
N LYS A 114 6.83 17.16 -0.63
CA LYS A 114 7.83 18.07 -0.04
C LYS A 114 8.43 17.39 1.18
N VAL A 115 9.75 17.33 1.23
CA VAL A 115 10.50 16.71 2.33
C VAL A 115 11.45 17.76 2.90
N SER A 116 11.24 18.15 4.15
CA SER A 116 12.15 18.98 4.96
C SER A 116 12.69 18.15 6.14
N GLU A 117 13.60 18.66 6.96
CA GLU A 117 14.23 17.87 8.03
C GLU A 117 13.21 17.19 8.97
N ASP A 118 12.22 17.94 9.43
CA ASP A 118 11.22 17.47 10.40
C ASP A 118 9.81 17.36 9.84
N GLU A 119 9.60 17.72 8.57
CA GLU A 119 8.28 17.71 7.96
C GLU A 119 8.26 16.96 6.62
N ILE A 120 7.20 16.20 6.38
CA ILE A 120 6.93 15.59 5.09
C ILE A 120 5.48 15.90 4.73
N LEU A 121 5.28 16.51 3.56
CA LEU A 121 3.96 16.79 2.99
C LEU A 121 3.78 15.98 1.72
N ILE A 122 2.64 15.31 1.61
CA ILE A 122 2.21 14.57 0.43
C ILE A 122 0.81 15.06 0.05
N GLU A 123 0.64 15.49 -1.19
CA GLU A 123 -0.64 16.00 -1.71
C GLU A 123 -1.01 15.31 -3.01
N GLY A 124 -2.31 15.11 -3.22
CA GLY A 124 -2.85 14.67 -4.50
C GLY A 124 -4.29 14.19 -4.40
N ASN A 125 -4.68 13.31 -5.31
CA ASN A 125 -6.05 12.82 -5.40
C ASN A 125 -6.15 11.34 -5.02
N LEU A 126 -7.25 10.97 -4.38
CA LEU A 126 -7.62 9.56 -4.29
C LEU A 126 -7.88 8.99 -5.69
N GLY A 127 -7.75 7.68 -5.84
CA GLY A 127 -8.03 6.99 -7.10
C GLY A 127 -9.12 5.94 -6.97
N TRP A 128 -9.84 5.71 -8.06
CA TRP A 128 -10.81 4.63 -8.14
C TRP A 128 -10.10 3.27 -8.17
N ALA A 129 -10.33 2.45 -7.15
CA ALA A 129 -9.85 1.08 -7.12
C ALA A 129 -10.56 0.24 -8.19
N LYS A 130 -9.78 -0.50 -9.00
CA LYS A 130 -10.32 -1.39 -10.04
C LYS A 130 -10.63 -2.75 -9.45
N GLN A 131 -11.90 -3.16 -9.49
CA GLN A 131 -12.33 -4.51 -9.11
C GLN A 131 -12.58 -5.40 -10.34
N LYS A 132 -11.75 -5.28 -11.40
CA LYS A 132 -11.96 -6.04 -12.63
C LYS A 132 -11.53 -7.49 -12.43
N GLN A 133 -12.50 -8.40 -12.37
CA GLN A 133 -12.25 -9.84 -12.35
C GLN A 133 -11.92 -10.36 -13.75
N MET A 134 -11.15 -11.44 -13.80
CA MET A 134 -10.85 -12.14 -15.04
C MET A 134 -11.99 -13.11 -15.36
N THR A 135 -12.77 -12.83 -16.41
CA THR A 135 -13.81 -13.74 -16.88
C THR A 135 -13.19 -14.84 -17.76
N PRO A 136 -13.87 -15.98 -17.96
CA PRO A 136 -13.42 -17.03 -18.89
C PRO A 136 -13.12 -16.49 -20.29
N MET A 137 -13.94 -15.56 -20.78
CA MET A 137 -13.71 -14.91 -22.08
C MET A 137 -12.43 -14.07 -22.09
N ASN A 138 -12.16 -13.28 -21.04
CA ASN A 138 -10.92 -12.52 -20.93
C ASN A 138 -9.70 -13.44 -20.93
N LEU A 139 -9.79 -14.62 -20.30
CA LEU A 139 -8.74 -15.64 -20.31
C LEU A 139 -8.48 -16.22 -21.70
N LEU A 140 -9.55 -16.57 -22.44
CA LEU A 140 -9.41 -17.10 -23.80
C LEU A 140 -8.75 -16.08 -24.74
N ILE A 141 -9.17 -14.82 -24.66
CA ILE A 141 -8.56 -13.73 -25.44
C ILE A 141 -7.08 -13.58 -25.05
N LEU A 142 -6.78 -13.50 -23.76
CA LEU A 142 -5.40 -13.36 -23.29
C LEU A 142 -4.53 -14.54 -23.75
N ARG A 143 -5.04 -15.77 -23.71
CA ARG A 143 -4.36 -16.97 -24.21
C ARG A 143 -4.09 -16.87 -25.71
N GLY A 144 -5.08 -16.46 -26.51
CA GLY A 144 -4.92 -16.24 -27.95
C GLY A 144 -3.85 -15.19 -28.26
N VAL A 145 -3.87 -14.06 -27.55
CA VAL A 145 -2.84 -13.01 -27.67
C VAL A 145 -1.45 -13.55 -27.30
N MET A 146 -1.33 -14.33 -26.22
CA MET A 146 -0.04 -14.89 -25.79
C MET A 146 0.51 -15.94 -26.76
N LEU A 147 -0.34 -16.73 -27.42
CA LEU A 147 0.07 -17.72 -28.42
C LEU A 147 0.47 -17.08 -29.76
N THR A 148 -0.01 -15.87 -30.04
CA THR A 148 0.26 -15.15 -31.30
C THR A 148 1.34 -14.08 -31.12
N VAL A 149 0.93 -12.87 -30.73
CA VAL A 149 1.81 -11.68 -30.63
C VAL A 149 2.66 -11.74 -29.36
N GLY A 150 2.08 -12.19 -28.25
CA GLY A 150 2.73 -12.19 -26.94
C GLY A 150 3.93 -13.13 -26.86
N ARG A 151 3.99 -14.17 -27.71
CA ARG A 151 5.15 -15.05 -27.87
C ARG A 151 6.40 -14.29 -28.33
N PHE A 152 6.23 -13.34 -29.26
CA PHE A 152 7.34 -12.58 -29.84
C PHE A 152 7.62 -11.27 -29.10
N PHE A 153 6.61 -10.70 -28.43
CA PHE A 153 6.71 -9.44 -27.70
C PHE A 153 6.22 -9.52 -26.26
N PRO A 154 6.79 -10.42 -25.42
CA PRO A 154 6.30 -10.64 -24.06
C PRO A 154 6.40 -9.38 -23.17
N ASN A 155 7.42 -8.55 -23.38
CA ASN A 155 7.60 -7.31 -22.62
C ASN A 155 6.55 -6.25 -22.97
N LEU A 156 6.07 -6.21 -24.22
CA LEU A 156 5.01 -5.30 -24.62
C LEU A 156 3.69 -5.67 -23.93
N ILE A 157 3.32 -6.96 -23.97
CA ILE A 157 2.11 -7.44 -23.30
C ILE A 157 2.19 -7.18 -21.78
N ARG A 158 3.34 -7.44 -21.16
CA ARG A 158 3.58 -7.12 -19.74
C ARG A 158 3.32 -5.64 -19.45
N LYS A 159 3.92 -4.72 -20.23
CA LYS A 159 3.75 -3.28 -20.04
C LYS A 159 2.29 -2.83 -20.19
N LEU A 160 1.57 -3.37 -21.18
CA LEU A 160 0.15 -3.07 -21.40
C LEU A 160 -0.72 -3.55 -20.23
N LEU A 161 -0.54 -4.79 -19.78
CA LEU A 161 -1.29 -5.34 -18.65
C LEU A 161 -0.99 -4.61 -17.35
N GLN A 162 0.28 -4.29 -17.08
CA GLN A 162 0.66 -3.49 -15.91
C GLN A 162 0.01 -2.10 -15.94
N LYS A 163 0.01 -1.42 -17.09
CA LYS A 163 -0.70 -0.14 -17.24
C LYS A 163 -2.20 -0.29 -17.00
N LEU A 164 -2.82 -1.33 -17.56
CA LEU A 164 -4.26 -1.53 -17.46
C LEU A 164 -4.72 -1.93 -16.06
N LEU A 165 -3.93 -2.73 -15.33
CA LEU A 165 -4.33 -3.33 -14.05
C LEU A 165 -3.72 -2.65 -12.82
N ILE A 166 -2.55 -2.02 -12.96
CA ILE A 166 -1.75 -1.52 -11.82
C ILE A 166 -1.62 0.00 -11.85
N THR A 167 -0.99 0.58 -12.89
CA THR A 167 -0.57 2.00 -12.86
C THR A 167 -1.53 2.99 -13.51
N GLY A 168 -2.46 2.55 -14.37
CA GLY A 168 -3.44 3.42 -15.03
C GLY A 168 -4.62 3.79 -14.14
N LYS A 169 -4.36 4.43 -12.99
CA LYS A 169 -5.37 4.93 -12.06
C LYS A 169 -6.26 5.99 -12.75
N LYS A 170 -7.53 6.04 -12.33
CA LYS A 170 -8.42 7.17 -12.64
C LYS A 170 -8.67 7.92 -11.34
N ASP A 171 -8.48 9.23 -11.37
CA ASP A 171 -8.72 10.08 -10.20
C ASP A 171 -10.18 10.06 -9.77
N ALA A 172 -10.34 9.99 -8.45
CA ALA A 172 -11.60 10.25 -7.77
C ALA A 172 -11.63 11.73 -7.34
N PRO A 173 -12.82 12.35 -7.21
CA PRO A 173 -12.98 13.77 -6.93
C PRO A 173 -12.73 14.11 -5.44
N PHE A 174 -11.68 13.54 -4.86
CA PHE A 174 -11.29 13.71 -3.47
C PHE A 174 -9.80 14.07 -3.43
N CYS A 175 -9.51 15.29 -2.98
CA CYS A 175 -8.15 15.80 -2.82
C CYS A 175 -7.71 15.57 -1.38
N PHE A 176 -6.48 15.10 -1.18
CA PHE A 176 -5.93 14.88 0.15
C PHE A 176 -4.64 15.67 0.35
N ARG A 177 -4.35 15.93 1.62
CA ARG A 177 -3.05 16.38 2.12
C ARG A 177 -2.69 15.54 3.32
N ARG A 178 -1.48 15.02 3.34
CA ARG A 178 -0.94 14.24 4.45
C ARG A 178 0.35 14.86 4.93
N TYR A 179 0.38 15.20 6.20
CA TYR A 179 1.52 15.80 6.87
C TYR A 179 2.12 14.81 7.86
N PHE A 180 3.44 14.73 7.89
CA PHE A 180 4.20 14.06 8.94
C PHE A 180 5.08 15.11 9.60
N TYR A 181 4.92 15.28 10.90
CA TYR A 181 5.75 16.15 11.72
C TYR A 181 6.51 15.32 12.74
N TRP A 182 7.82 15.50 12.79
CA TRP A 182 8.63 14.95 13.86
C TRP A 182 8.55 15.84 15.09
N GLN A 183 7.91 15.37 16.16
CA GLN A 183 7.77 16.09 17.42
C GLN A 183 8.61 15.42 18.51
N GLY A 184 9.92 15.67 18.47
CA GLY A 184 10.89 15.21 19.47
C GLY A 184 11.18 13.70 19.40
N GLU A 185 10.19 12.87 19.70
CA GLU A 185 10.28 11.40 19.76
C GLU A 185 9.16 10.66 19.04
N ARG A 186 8.13 11.38 18.60
CA ARG A 186 6.92 10.82 18.00
C ARG A 186 6.65 11.44 16.65
N TRP A 187 6.04 10.64 15.78
CA TRP A 187 5.48 11.14 14.54
C TRP A 187 4.06 11.60 14.79
N LEU A 188 3.80 12.85 14.43
CA LEU A 188 2.46 13.38 14.28
C LEU A 188 2.07 13.24 12.82
N VAL A 189 0.99 12.53 12.54
CA VAL A 189 0.41 12.38 11.21
C VAL A 189 -0.91 13.14 11.18
N ILE A 190 -1.02 14.09 10.24
CA ILE A 190 -2.26 14.84 10.01
C ILE A 190 -2.73 14.51 8.61
N ASP A 191 -3.93 13.97 8.53
CA ASP A 191 -4.63 13.62 7.31
C ASP A 191 -5.76 14.61 7.05
N GLU A 192 -5.74 15.23 5.87
CA GLU A 192 -6.81 16.10 5.41
C GLU A 192 -7.40 15.56 4.11
N LEU A 193 -8.72 15.56 3.98
CA LEU A 193 -9.43 15.13 2.79
C LEU A 193 -10.55 16.12 2.46
N GLN A 194 -10.64 16.53 1.20
CA GLN A 194 -11.66 17.44 0.69
C GLN A 194 -12.40 16.82 -0.49
N ALA A 195 -13.71 17.03 -0.54
CA ALA A 195 -14.55 16.68 -1.67
C ALA A 195 -15.35 17.90 -2.14
N LYS A 196 -15.74 17.92 -3.42
CA LYS A 196 -16.77 18.88 -3.87
C LYS A 196 -18.11 18.63 -3.19
N SER A 197 -18.41 17.37 -2.87
CA SER A 197 -19.59 16.99 -2.11
C SER A 197 -19.40 15.64 -1.43
N TRP A 198 -19.87 15.54 -0.19
CA TRP A 198 -19.79 14.33 0.63
C TRP A 198 -21.03 13.43 0.52
N LYS A 199 -22.12 13.91 -0.08
CA LYS A 199 -23.44 13.22 -0.14
C LYS A 199 -23.40 11.80 -0.71
N SER A 200 -22.44 11.51 -1.58
CA SER A 200 -22.29 10.19 -2.21
C SER A 200 -21.40 9.23 -1.42
N VAL A 201 -20.69 9.73 -0.42
CA VAL A 201 -19.82 8.95 0.46
C VAL A 201 -20.69 8.24 1.49
N GLN A 202 -20.39 6.96 1.74
CA GLN A 202 -21.19 6.08 2.59
C GLN A 202 -20.41 5.63 3.80
N SER A 203 -19.10 5.42 3.61
CA SER A 203 -18.17 5.20 4.70
C SER A 203 -16.79 5.71 4.32
N VAL A 204 -16.04 6.10 5.34
CA VAL A 204 -14.65 6.57 5.24
C VAL A 204 -13.86 5.92 6.35
N GLY A 205 -12.62 5.54 6.05
CA GLY A 205 -11.73 5.11 7.10
C GLY A 205 -10.32 4.82 6.62
N ILE A 206 -9.52 4.36 7.57
CA ILE A 206 -8.12 4.03 7.39
C ILE A 206 -7.87 2.65 8.00
N GLY A 207 -7.24 1.77 7.23
CA GLY A 207 -6.91 0.41 7.67
C GLY A 207 -5.40 0.18 7.76
N GLY A 208 -5.02 -0.92 8.44
CA GLY A 208 -3.62 -1.33 8.54
C GLY A 208 -3.11 -2.20 7.39
N ASP A 209 -4.00 -2.77 6.58
CA ASP A 209 -3.64 -3.67 5.47
C ASP A 209 -4.68 -3.71 4.32
N GLN A 210 -5.23 -2.57 3.92
CA GLN A 210 -6.16 -2.57 2.78
C GLN A 210 -5.44 -2.77 1.43
N THR A 211 -5.83 -3.81 0.69
CA THR A 211 -5.30 -4.07 -0.67
C THR A 211 -6.30 -3.65 -1.75
N SER A 212 -5.95 -2.66 -2.58
CA SER A 212 -6.79 -2.21 -3.71
C SER A 212 -6.21 -2.58 -5.09
N ILE A 213 -5.03 -3.21 -5.10
CA ILE A 213 -4.41 -3.83 -6.27
C ILE A 213 -4.19 -5.29 -5.90
N TYR A 214 -4.77 -6.19 -6.68
CA TYR A 214 -4.66 -7.62 -6.41
C TYR A 214 -3.39 -8.20 -7.03
N VAL A 215 -2.49 -8.68 -6.18
CA VAL A 215 -1.35 -9.51 -6.58
C VAL A 215 -1.37 -10.77 -5.73
N VAL A 216 -1.71 -11.91 -6.33
CA VAL A 216 -1.95 -13.20 -5.64
C VAL A 216 -0.81 -13.55 -4.68
N MET A 217 0.44 -13.38 -5.13
CA MET A 217 1.66 -13.71 -4.36
C MET A 217 2.01 -12.71 -3.24
N SER A 218 1.24 -11.64 -3.05
CA SER A 218 1.54 -10.58 -2.07
C SER A 218 0.73 -10.68 -0.78
N ARG A 219 -0.20 -11.63 -0.68
CA ARG A 219 -1.04 -11.83 0.49
C ARG A 219 -0.41 -12.82 1.46
N THR A 220 0.66 -12.39 2.11
CA THR A 220 1.14 -13.07 3.32
C THR A 220 0.53 -12.41 4.55
N PHE A 221 0.29 -13.20 5.60
CA PHE A 221 -0.13 -12.64 6.88
C PHE A 221 0.92 -11.63 7.38
N GLN A 222 0.47 -10.49 7.88
CA GLN A 222 1.30 -9.48 8.51
C GLN A 222 0.62 -8.99 9.78
N ALA A 223 1.37 -8.77 10.86
CA ALA A 223 0.80 -8.32 12.14
C ALA A 223 -0.04 -7.02 12.02
N GLY A 224 0.28 -6.15 11.06
CA GLY A 224 -0.50 -4.95 10.76
C GLY A 224 -1.94 -5.20 10.32
N GLN A 225 -2.27 -6.40 9.83
CA GLN A 225 -3.64 -6.82 9.48
C GLN A 225 -4.57 -6.88 10.70
N LEU A 226 -4.01 -7.01 11.90
CA LEU A 226 -4.78 -7.07 13.14
C LEU A 226 -5.04 -5.69 13.74
N GLN A 227 -4.46 -4.63 13.18
CA GLN A 227 -4.72 -3.28 13.65
C GLN A 227 -6.17 -2.88 13.35
N PRO A 228 -6.83 -2.18 14.28
CA PRO A 228 -8.23 -1.81 14.12
C PRO A 228 -8.42 -0.88 12.93
N TRP A 229 -9.59 -0.97 12.30
CA TRP A 229 -10.05 0.00 11.33
C TRP A 229 -10.38 1.32 12.05
N VAL A 230 -9.84 2.43 11.56
CA VAL A 230 -10.28 3.76 11.96
C VAL A 230 -11.49 4.11 11.12
N ASP A 231 -12.66 4.11 11.74
CA ASP A 231 -13.90 4.55 11.10
C ASP A 231 -14.05 6.07 11.26
N LEU A 232 -14.26 6.78 10.16
CA LEU A 232 -14.45 8.24 10.10
C LEU A 232 -15.78 8.58 9.38
N SER A 233 -16.71 7.62 9.35
CA SER A 233 -17.94 7.74 8.56
C SER A 233 -18.93 8.74 9.15
N ASP A 234 -18.96 8.90 10.47
CA ASP A 234 -19.89 9.81 11.15
C ASP A 234 -19.47 11.28 10.95
N GLU A 235 -18.17 11.55 11.00
CA GLU A 235 -17.58 12.87 10.74
C GLU A 235 -17.98 13.38 9.36
N VAL A 236 -17.93 12.50 8.36
CA VAL A 236 -18.24 12.84 6.96
C VAL A 236 -19.72 13.17 6.74
N GLN A 237 -20.63 12.62 7.55
CA GLN A 237 -22.06 12.95 7.45
C GLN A 237 -22.37 14.37 7.91
N THR A 238 -21.47 14.98 8.69
CA THR A 238 -21.64 16.35 9.21
C THR A 238 -21.00 17.41 8.32
N LEU A 239 -20.20 17.02 7.34
CA LEU A 239 -19.43 17.94 6.50
C LEU A 239 -20.25 18.56 5.38
N ASP A 240 -20.08 19.86 5.18
CA ASP A 240 -20.62 20.59 4.04
C ASP A 240 -19.76 20.40 2.77
N ASP A 241 -20.32 20.78 1.62
CA ASP A 241 -19.60 20.78 0.35
C ASP A 241 -18.30 21.61 0.46
N TYR A 242 -17.18 21.09 -0.04
CA TYR A 242 -15.83 21.67 0.06
C TYR A 242 -15.23 21.77 1.46
N GLU A 243 -15.90 21.28 2.51
CA GLU A 243 -15.30 21.20 3.83
C GLU A 243 -14.22 20.11 3.89
N TRP A 244 -13.21 20.34 4.75
CA TRP A 244 -12.12 19.40 4.96
C TRP A 244 -12.43 18.45 6.11
N LEU A 245 -12.45 17.15 5.83
CA LEU A 245 -12.26 16.14 6.86
C LEU A 245 -10.81 16.23 7.35
N LYS A 246 -10.61 16.31 8.67
CA LYS A 246 -9.28 16.32 9.28
C LYS A 246 -9.17 15.22 10.32
N PHE A 247 -8.05 14.53 10.32
CA PHE A 247 -7.77 13.46 11.26
C PHE A 247 -6.32 13.52 11.72
N GLU A 248 -6.09 13.42 13.03
CA GLU A 248 -4.76 13.51 13.64
C GLU A 248 -4.43 12.23 14.40
N GLN A 249 -3.21 11.73 14.22
CA GLN A 249 -2.67 10.60 14.98
C GLN A 249 -1.24 10.85 15.44
N ARG A 250 -0.88 10.30 16.61
CA ARG A 250 0.47 10.39 17.18
C ARG A 250 1.02 9.00 17.46
N PHE A 251 2.25 8.75 17.03
CA PHE A 251 2.92 7.45 17.14
C PHE A 251 4.26 7.56 17.86
#